data_AF-A0A965URN2-F1
#
_entry.id   AF-A0A965URN2-F1
#
_cell.length_a   1.000
_cell.length_b   1.000
_cell.length_c   1.000
_cell.angle_alpha   90.00
_cell.angle_beta   90.00
_cell.angle_gamma   90.00
#
_symmetry.space_group_name_H-M   'P 1'
#
loop_
_entity.id
_entity.type
_entity.pdbx_description
1 polymer ?
#
loop_
_entity_poly.entity_id
_entity_poly.type
_entity_poly.pdbx_seq_one_letter_code
_entity_poly.pdbx_strand_id
1 'polypeptide(L)' 'MSKVEYALAAAQTAEDVIIICFDEYGELSLHSTITRGPEILWALELAKMQILEMGQPEDA' A
#
# COMPACT_ATOMS: atom_id res chain seq x y z
N MET A 1 -12.02 8.91 12.55
CA MET A 1 -11.72 8.11 11.36
C MET A 1 -10.40 7.39 11.62
N SER A 2 -10.38 6.06 11.55
CA SER A 2 -9.13 5.30 11.71
C SER A 2 -8.22 5.52 10.49
N LYS A 3 -6.91 5.24 10.62
CA LYS A 3 -5.94 5.35 9.49
C LYS A 3 -6.39 4.51 8.29
N VAL A 4 -6.99 3.35 8.56
CA VAL A 4 -7.55 2.43 7.56
C VAL A 4 -8.76 3.05 6.85
N GLU A 5 -9.71 3.60 7.61
CA GLU A 5 -10.90 4.25 7.04
C GLU A 5 -10.53 5.43 6.13
N TYR A 6 -9.50 6.20 6.48
CA TYR A 6 -9.00 7.29 5.66
C TYR A 6 -8.40 6.78 4.33
N ALA A 7 -7.53 5.77 4.39
CA ALA A 7 -6.91 5.19 3.20
C ALA A 7 -7.96 4.58 2.24
N LEU A 8 -8.97 3.90 2.79
CA LEU A 8 -10.07 3.34 2.00
C LEU A 8 -10.94 4.42 1.36
N ALA A 9 -11.21 5.52 2.07
CA ALA A 9 -11.96 6.65 1.50
C ALA A 9 -11.21 7.29 0.31
N ALA A 10 -9.88 7.41 0.39
CA ALA A 10 -9.04 7.92 -0.69
C ALA A 10 -9.01 7.01 -1.93
N ALA A 11 -9.21 5.70 -1.75
CA ALA A 11 -9.18 4.71 -2.82
C ALA A 11 -10.52 4.55 -3.57
N GLN A 12 -11.62 5.19 -3.12
CA GLN A 12 -12.97 4.94 -3.66
C GLN A 12 -13.13 5.15 -5.17
N THR A 13 -12.34 6.05 -5.77
CA THR A 13 -12.42 6.38 -7.20
C THR A 13 -11.32 5.73 -8.03
N ALA A 14 -10.47 4.90 -7.41
CA ALA A 14 -9.40 4.22 -8.12
C ALA A 14 -9.96 3.01 -8.89
N GLU A 15 -9.47 2.83 -10.11
CA GLU A 15 -9.78 1.66 -10.95
C GLU A 15 -9.03 0.42 -10.44
N ASP A 16 -7.76 0.61 -10.06
CA ASP A 16 -6.89 -0.41 -9.53
C ASP A 16 -6.36 -0.02 -8.15
N VAL A 17 -6.39 -0.97 -7.22
CA VAL A 17 -5.99 -0.77 -5.84
C VAL A 17 -5.06 -1.90 -5.39
N ILE A 18 -3.95 -1.53 -4.76
CA ILE A 18 -3.15 -2.42 -3.92
C ILE A 18 -3.28 -1.95 -2.48
N ILE A 19 -3.55 -2.89 -1.58
CA ILE A 19 -3.60 -2.68 -0.14
C ILE A 19 -2.50 -3.55 0.49
N ILE A 20 -1.61 -2.89 1.22
CA ILE A 20 -0.55 -3.54 2.00
C ILE A 20 -0.91 -3.36 3.47
N CYS A 21 -1.12 -4.48 4.15
CA CYS A 21 -1.49 -4.51 5.55
C CYS A 21 -0.34 -5.08 6.38
N PHE A 22 -0.16 -4.53 7.58
CA PHE A 22 0.63 -5.12 8.64
C PHE A 22 -0.30 -5.38 9.81
N ASP A 23 -0.25 -6.59 10.36
CA ASP A 23 -0.95 -6.90 11.60
C ASP A 23 -0.13 -6.46 12.84
N GLU A 24 -0.66 -6.77 14.02
CA GLU A 24 0.00 -6.43 15.29
C GLU A 24 1.31 -7.19 15.54
N TYR A 25 1.55 -8.29 14.83
CA TYR A 25 2.78 -9.08 14.87
C TYR A 25 3.78 -8.65 13.79
N GLY A 26 3.40 -7.70 12.93
CA GLY A 26 4.19 -7.27 11.78
C GLY A 26 4.13 -8.24 10.61
N GLU A 27 3.18 -9.20 10.60
CA GLU A 27 2.94 -10.02 9.42
C GLU A 27 2.34 -9.17 8.30
N LEU A 28 2.90 -9.32 7.10
CA LEU A 28 2.48 -8.58 5.93
C LEU A 28 1.45 -9.40 5.15
N SER A 29 0.31 -8.78 4.84
CA SER A 29 -0.63 -9.29 3.84
C SER A 29 -0.82 -8.29 2.71
N LEU A 30 -1.09 -8.81 1.51
CA LEU A 30 -1.30 -8.00 0.32
C LEU A 30 -2.59 -8.39 -0.37
N HIS A 31 -3.40 -7.38 -0.68
CA HIS A 31 -4.65 -7.54 -1.40
C HIS A 31 -4.64 -6.60 -2.61
N SER A 32 -5.09 -7.09 -3.77
CA SER A 32 -5.05 -6.32 -5.01
C SER A 32 -6.29 -6.60 -5.86
N THR A 33 -6.79 -5.56 -6.53
CA THR A 33 -7.79 -5.71 -7.61
C THR A 33 -7.13 -5.92 -8.98
N ILE A 34 -5.81 -5.69 -9.09
CA ILE A 34 -5.06 -5.79 -10.34
C ILE A 34 -4.96 -7.25 -10.75
N THR A 35 -5.50 -7.56 -11.94
CA THR A 35 -5.52 -8.93 -12.49
C THR A 35 -4.44 -9.20 -13.53
N ARG A 36 -3.75 -8.15 -14.02
CA ARG A 36 -2.70 -8.27 -15.04
C ARG A 36 -1.32 -8.39 -14.39
N GLY A 37 -0.62 -9.48 -14.70
CA GLY A 37 0.69 -9.82 -14.11
C GLY A 37 1.77 -8.72 -14.17
N PRO A 38 2.00 -8.05 -15.30
CA PRO A 38 3.00 -6.97 -15.36
C PRO A 38 2.64 -5.74 -14.49
N GLU A 39 1.36 -5.39 -14.42
CA GLU A 39 0.88 -4.21 -13.70
C GLU A 39 0.98 -4.39 -12.18
N ILE A 40 0.68 -5.59 -11.67
CA ILE A 40 0.86 -5.88 -10.24
C ILE A 40 2.33 -5.78 -9.84
N LEU A 41 3.27 -6.23 -10.68
CA LEU A 41 4.70 -6.12 -10.38
C LEU A 41 5.18 -4.66 -10.32
N TRP A 42 4.72 -3.80 -11.22
CA TRP A 42 5.06 -2.38 -11.18
C TRP A 42 4.45 -1.66 -9.97
N ALA A 43 3.19 -1.95 -9.67
CA ALA A 43 2.52 -1.35 -8.53
C ALA A 43 3.17 -1.77 -7.19
N LEU A 44 3.67 -3.01 -7.09
CA LEU A 44 4.47 -3.46 -5.96
C LEU A 44 5.80 -2.72 -5.83
N GLU A 45 6.52 -2.51 -6.93
CA GLU A 45 7.80 -1.80 -6.88
C GLU A 45 7.60 -0.34 -6.46
N LEU A 46 6.56 0.33 -6.98
CA LEU A 46 6.18 1.69 -6.56
C LEU A 46 5.81 1.76 -5.08
N ALA A 47 5.00 0.81 -4.59
CA ALA A 47 4.60 0.77 -3.19
C ALA A 47 5.80 0.53 -2.26
N LYS A 48 6.73 -0.34 -2.67
CA LYS A 48 7.99 -0.57 -1.94
C LYS A 48 8.84 0.68 -1.85
N MET A 49 8.96 1.47 -2.92
CA MET A 49 9.66 2.77 -2.86
C MET A 49 9.03 3.68 -1.82
N GLN A 50 7.70 3.85 -1.82
CA GLN A 50 7.02 4.68 -0.82
C GLN A 50 7.17 4.15 0.62
N ILE A 51 7.05 2.85 0.84
CA ILE A 51 7.15 2.26 2.19
C ILE A 51 8.57 2.38 2.74
N LEU A 52 9.59 2.16 1.91
CA LEU A 52 10.99 2.24 2.34
C LEU A 52 11.48 3.70 2.47
N GLU A 53 10.98 4.62 1.64
CA GLU A 53 11.34 6.04 1.71
C GLU A 53 10.62 6.76 2.85
N MET A 54 9.45 6.30 3.30
CA MET A 54 8.83 6.74 4.56
C MET A 54 9.58 6.24 5.81
N GLY A 55 10.53 5.30 5.64
CA GLY A 55 11.36 4.73 6.71
C GLY A 55 12.57 5.57 7.11
N GLN A 56 12.85 6.69 6.43
CA GLN A 56 13.74 7.69 6.99
C GLN A 56 12.91 8.61 7.89
N PRO A 57 13.04 8.53 9.23
CA PRO A 57 12.75 9.72 10.02
C PRO A 57 13.65 10.81 9.44
N GLU A 58 13.08 11.97 9.12
CA GLU A 58 13.88 13.17 9.04
C GLU A 58 14.75 13.19 10.29
N ASP A 59 16.07 13.04 10.11
CA ASP A 59 17.06 13.43 11.11
C ASP A 59 16.78 14.90 11.43
N ALA A 60 16.02 15.16 12.49
CA ALA A 60 15.77 16.47 13.07
C ALA A 60 15.54 16.37 14.59
#